data_AF-A9NHN5-F1
#
_entry.id   AF-A9NHN5-F1
#
_cell.length_a   1.000
_cell.length_b   1.000
_cell.length_c   1.000
_cell.angle_alpha   90.00
_cell.angle_beta   90.00
_cell.angle_gamma   90.00
#
_symmetry.space_group_name_H-M   'P 1'
#
loop_
_entity.id
_entity.type
_entity.pdbx_description
1 polymer ?
#
loop_
_entity_poly.entity_id
_entity_poly.type
_entity_poly.pdbx_seq_one_letter_code
_entity_poly.pdbx_strand_id
1 'polypeptide(L)'
;MSTPTSLELNYLTATLLLNYYNNKVEKKHKKTKDSVSEFRIKHPAYIDVPMSMMHLSIICARELYEAKQRDGLQEADWLRLRELRNSIAHAVKKEDQEIRFIATSEEVFTILNKLNKHLYDKYNLDTNKTWQAHIKNYYKDLDRY
;
A
#
# COMPACT_ATOMS: atom_id res chain seq x y z
N MET A 1 -11.77 23.54 4.78
CA MET A 1 -10.79 22.48 4.49
C MET A 1 -11.32 21.66 3.34
N SER A 2 -10.52 21.42 2.31
CA SER A 2 -10.86 20.51 1.22
C SER A 2 -10.82 19.05 1.72
N THR A 3 -11.60 18.19 1.10
CA THR A 3 -11.58 16.75 1.34
C THR A 3 -10.89 16.03 0.19
N PRO A 4 -10.25 14.87 0.43
CA PRO A 4 -9.76 14.02 -0.65
C PRO A 4 -10.85 13.74 -1.68
N THR A 5 -10.48 13.73 -2.96
CA THR A 5 -11.34 13.20 -4.02
C THR A 5 -11.57 11.71 -3.82
N SER A 6 -12.57 11.14 -4.49
CA SER A 6 -12.85 9.71 -4.39
C SER A 6 -11.64 8.83 -4.77
N LEU A 7 -10.85 9.23 -5.77
CA LEU A 7 -9.64 8.50 -6.17
C LEU A 7 -8.53 8.60 -5.12
N GLU A 8 -8.29 9.80 -4.58
CA GLU A 8 -7.30 9.99 -3.51
C GLU A 8 -7.71 9.21 -2.26
N LEU A 9 -9.02 9.16 -1.95
CA LEU A 9 -9.54 8.37 -0.84
C LEU A 9 -9.35 6.86 -1.07
N ASN A 10 -9.58 6.36 -2.29
CA ASN A 10 -9.31 4.96 -2.64
C ASN A 10 -7.83 4.62 -2.44
N TYR A 11 -6.94 5.48 -2.93
CA TYR A 11 -5.50 5.33 -2.73
C TYR A 11 -5.12 5.32 -1.24
N LEU A 12 -5.56 6.32 -0.47
CA LEU A 12 -5.28 6.40 0.97
C LEU A 12 -5.81 5.15 1.70
N THR A 13 -7.00 4.68 1.35
CA THR A 13 -7.60 3.47 1.94
C THR A 13 -6.79 2.22 1.60
N ALA A 14 -6.32 2.07 0.36
CA ALA A 14 -5.45 0.96 -0.05
C ALA A 14 -4.15 0.95 0.77
N THR A 15 -3.54 2.11 1.00
CA THR A 15 -2.32 2.20 1.82
C THR A 15 -2.57 1.93 3.31
N LEU A 16 -3.72 2.31 3.86
CA LEU A 16 -4.14 1.94 5.22
C LEU A 16 -4.27 0.42 5.37
N LEU A 17 -4.83 -0.25 4.36
CA LEU A 17 -5.00 -1.70 4.34
C LEU A 17 -3.65 -2.43 4.26
N LEU A 18 -2.74 -1.95 3.41
CA LEU A 18 -1.36 -2.43 3.35
C LEU A 18 -0.67 -2.31 4.71
N ASN A 19 -0.75 -1.15 5.35
CA ASN A 19 -0.15 -0.92 6.66
C ASN A 19 -0.76 -1.84 7.74
N TYR A 20 -2.09 -2.00 7.75
CA TYR A 20 -2.79 -2.90 8.67
C TYR A 20 -2.25 -4.33 8.59
N TYR A 21 -2.18 -4.89 7.37
CA TYR A 21 -1.70 -6.26 7.19
C TYR A 21 -0.20 -6.40 7.49
N ASN A 22 0.64 -5.43 7.10
CA ASN A 22 2.06 -5.44 7.49
C ASN A 22 2.23 -5.48 9.02
N ASN A 23 1.47 -4.67 9.77
CA ASN A 23 1.49 -4.69 11.22
C ASN A 23 0.98 -6.01 11.81
N LYS A 24 -0.04 -6.63 11.18
CA LYS A 24 -0.56 -7.95 11.59
C LYS A 24 0.49 -9.05 11.40
N VAL A 25 1.22 -8.99 10.30
CA VAL A 25 2.35 -9.89 9.99
C VAL A 25 3.48 -9.71 10.98
N GLU A 26 3.92 -8.47 11.21
CA GLU A 26 4.99 -8.18 12.16
C GLU A 26 4.63 -8.65 13.58
N LYS A 27 3.41 -8.36 14.04
CA LYS A 27 2.90 -8.84 15.34
C LYS A 27 2.85 -10.36 15.43
N LYS A 28 2.51 -11.06 14.35
CA LYS A 28 2.47 -12.52 14.32
C LYS A 28 3.89 -13.10 14.33
N HIS A 29 4.80 -12.54 13.53
CA HIS A 29 6.20 -12.97 13.46
C HIS A 29 6.91 -12.78 14.81
N LYS A 30 6.72 -11.65 15.50
CA LYS A 30 7.26 -11.41 16.85
C LYS A 30 6.78 -12.41 17.91
N LYS A 31 5.69 -13.15 17.65
CA LYS A 31 5.19 -14.21 18.54
C LYS A 31 5.77 -15.59 18.22
N THR A 32 6.49 -15.74 17.12
CA THR A 32 7.20 -16.97 16.77
C THR A 32 8.68 -16.85 17.10
N LYS A 33 9.38 -17.98 17.13
CA LYS A 33 10.85 -18.04 17.26
C LYS A 33 11.53 -18.18 15.90
N ASP A 34 10.76 -18.09 14.82
CA ASP A 34 11.24 -18.32 13.46
C ASP A 34 12.07 -17.13 12.96
N SER A 35 13.09 -17.39 12.16
CA SER A 35 13.67 -16.36 11.30
C SER A 35 12.63 -15.82 10.31
N VAL A 36 12.89 -14.66 9.70
CA VAL A 36 11.98 -14.08 8.69
C VAL A 36 11.73 -15.07 7.54
N SER A 37 12.77 -15.76 7.07
CA SER A 37 12.68 -16.74 5.98
C SER A 37 11.84 -17.96 6.38
N GLU A 38 12.04 -18.51 7.57
CA GLU A 38 11.24 -19.64 8.06
C GLU A 38 9.78 -19.26 8.28
N PHE A 39 9.53 -18.06 8.82
CA PHE A 39 8.18 -17.53 9.02
C PHE A 39 7.44 -17.43 7.68
N ARG A 40 8.10 -16.93 6.63
CA ARG A 40 7.55 -16.83 5.27
C ARG A 40 7.12 -18.17 4.71
N ILE A 41 7.95 -19.20 4.90
CA ILE A 41 7.67 -20.57 4.42
C ILE A 41 6.50 -21.20 5.19
N LYS A 42 6.49 -21.05 6.53
CA LYS A 42 5.45 -21.65 7.39
C LYS A 42 4.10 -20.92 7.30
N HIS A 43 4.11 -19.64 6.92
CA HIS A 43 2.94 -18.78 6.93
C HIS A 43 2.79 -18.01 5.60
N PRO A 44 2.61 -18.70 4.46
CA PRO A 44 2.59 -18.06 3.13
C PRO A 44 1.50 -17.01 2.98
N ALA A 45 0.33 -17.21 3.61
CA ALA A 45 -0.75 -16.22 3.61
C ALA A 45 -0.36 -14.87 4.23
N TYR A 46 0.58 -14.87 5.18
CA TYR A 46 1.11 -13.65 5.80
C TYR A 46 2.08 -12.90 4.88
N ILE A 47 2.40 -13.44 3.70
CA ILE A 47 3.20 -12.80 2.66
C ILE A 47 2.31 -12.41 1.48
N ASP A 48 1.42 -13.32 1.08
CA ASP A 48 0.51 -13.12 -0.05
C ASP A 48 -0.44 -11.93 0.16
N VAL A 49 -0.97 -11.77 1.38
CA VAL A 49 -1.94 -10.71 1.67
C VAL A 49 -1.31 -9.32 1.62
N PRO A 50 -0.21 -9.01 2.34
CA PRO A 50 0.46 -7.73 2.19
C PRO A 50 0.92 -7.44 0.75
N MET A 51 1.40 -8.47 0.04
CA MET A 51 1.78 -8.33 -1.37
C MET A 51 0.59 -7.85 -2.22
N SER A 52 -0.57 -8.49 -2.05
CA SER A 52 -1.79 -8.10 -2.75
C SER A 52 -2.21 -6.66 -2.43
N MET A 53 -2.05 -6.21 -1.18
CA MET A 53 -2.37 -4.84 -0.78
C MET A 53 -1.37 -3.81 -1.34
N MET A 54 -0.10 -4.20 -1.52
CA MET A 54 0.88 -3.35 -2.18
C MET A 54 0.56 -3.21 -3.67
N HIS A 55 0.20 -4.31 -4.34
CA HIS A 55 -0.26 -4.27 -5.73
C HIS A 55 -1.47 -3.34 -5.88
N LEU A 56 -2.46 -3.44 -4.98
CA LEU A 56 -3.62 -2.54 -4.95
C LEU A 56 -3.19 -1.08 -4.79
N SER A 57 -2.26 -0.79 -3.88
CA SER A 57 -1.76 0.57 -3.65
C SER A 57 -1.07 1.16 -4.90
N ILE A 58 -0.29 0.33 -5.64
CA ILE A 58 0.33 0.73 -6.91
C ILE A 58 -0.74 1.01 -7.96
N ILE A 59 -1.76 0.17 -8.07
CA ILE A 59 -2.85 0.34 -9.03
C ILE A 59 -3.60 1.66 -8.75
N CYS A 60 -4.03 1.89 -7.51
CA CYS A 60 -4.72 3.13 -7.13
C CYS A 60 -3.84 4.38 -7.35
N ALA A 61 -2.53 4.31 -7.07
CA ALA A 61 -1.62 5.42 -7.37
C ALA A 61 -1.59 5.74 -8.87
N ARG A 62 -1.64 4.72 -9.74
CA ARG A 62 -1.66 4.90 -11.20
C ARG A 62 -2.98 5.49 -11.71
N GLU A 63 -4.11 5.17 -11.07
CA GLU A 63 -5.40 5.78 -11.39
C GLU A 63 -5.38 7.30 -11.16
N LEU A 64 -4.71 7.78 -10.11
CA LEU A 64 -4.50 9.22 -9.89
C LEU A 64 -3.76 9.87 -11.06
N TYR A 65 -2.67 9.24 -11.52
CA TYR A 65 -1.92 9.74 -12.66
C TYR A 65 -2.76 9.81 -13.94
N GLU A 66 -3.56 8.77 -14.20
CA GLU A 66 -4.46 8.68 -15.36
C GLU A 66 -5.56 9.74 -15.31
N ALA A 67 -6.08 10.05 -14.12
CA ALA A 67 -7.00 11.14 -13.86
C ALA A 67 -6.36 12.55 -13.88
N LYS A 68 -5.08 12.66 -14.27
CA LYS A 68 -4.28 13.89 -14.28
C LYS A 68 -4.10 14.52 -12.88
N GLN A 69 -4.27 13.74 -11.81
CA GLN A 69 -3.97 14.13 -10.43
C GLN A 69 -2.52 13.73 -10.10
N ARG A 70 -1.55 14.39 -10.72
CA ARG A 70 -0.13 13.97 -10.76
C ARG A 70 0.75 14.63 -9.70
N ASP A 71 0.15 15.42 -8.81
CA ASP A 71 0.88 16.13 -7.77
C ASP A 71 1.51 15.15 -6.75
N GLY A 72 2.56 15.58 -6.07
CA GLY A 72 3.18 14.84 -4.97
C GLY A 72 4.28 13.85 -5.35
N LEU A 73 4.45 13.54 -6.63
CA LEU A 73 5.52 12.67 -7.14
C LEU A 73 6.24 13.31 -8.33
N GLN A 74 7.50 12.93 -8.53
CA GLN A 74 8.26 13.31 -9.73
C GLN A 74 7.92 12.38 -10.90
N GLU A 75 8.17 12.81 -12.14
CA GLU A 75 7.90 12.00 -13.34
C GLU A 75 8.62 10.64 -13.30
N ALA A 76 9.84 10.59 -12.75
CA ALA A 76 10.57 9.35 -12.55
C ALA A 76 9.84 8.36 -11.62
N ASP A 77 9.27 8.85 -10.52
CA ASP A 77 8.46 8.04 -9.60
C ASP A 77 7.20 7.50 -10.32
N TRP A 78 6.57 8.32 -11.17
CA TRP A 78 5.40 7.91 -11.95
C TRP A 78 5.70 6.88 -13.02
N LEU A 79 6.82 7.02 -13.72
CA LEU A 79 7.32 6.03 -14.67
C LEU A 79 7.60 4.72 -13.95
N ARG A 80 8.22 4.77 -12.77
CA ARG A 80 8.49 3.57 -11.99
C ARG A 80 7.22 2.83 -11.58
N LEU A 81 6.21 3.55 -11.08
CA LEU A 81 4.90 2.95 -10.77
C LEU A 81 4.23 2.33 -12.01
N ARG A 82 4.44 2.89 -13.20
CA ARG A 82 3.93 2.32 -14.46
C ARG A 82 4.61 1.00 -14.79
N GLU A 83 5.93 0.93 -14.69
CA GLU A 83 6.69 -0.31 -14.90
C GLU A 83 6.25 -1.42 -13.94
N LEU A 84 6.07 -1.06 -12.67
CA LEU A 84 5.61 -1.99 -11.64
C LEU A 84 4.19 -2.49 -11.92
N ARG A 85 3.25 -1.59 -12.27
CA ARG A 85 1.88 -1.98 -12.65
C ARG A 85 1.89 -2.93 -13.85
N ASN A 86 2.66 -2.63 -14.89
CA ASN A 86 2.78 -3.50 -16.05
C ASN A 86 3.35 -4.87 -15.66
N SER A 87 4.36 -4.88 -14.79
CA SER A 87 4.96 -6.12 -14.28
C SER A 87 3.96 -6.98 -13.52
N ILE A 88 3.07 -6.35 -12.72
CA ILE A 88 1.99 -7.01 -11.99
C ILE A 88 0.94 -7.57 -12.98
N ALA A 89 0.48 -6.74 -13.92
CA ALA A 89 -0.58 -7.09 -14.86
C ALA A 89 -0.18 -8.22 -15.84
N HIS A 90 1.11 -8.36 -16.12
CA HIS A 90 1.65 -9.38 -17.03
C HIS A 90 2.33 -10.55 -16.30
N ALA A 91 2.22 -10.65 -14.98
CA ALA A 91 2.75 -11.78 -14.25
C ALA A 91 1.87 -13.02 -14.46
N VAL A 92 2.43 -14.04 -15.13
CA VAL A 92 1.70 -15.27 -15.50
C VAL A 92 1.74 -16.31 -14.37
N LYS A 93 2.84 -16.37 -13.60
CA LYS A 93 3.02 -17.31 -12.49
C LYS A 93 3.09 -16.61 -11.15
N LYS A 94 2.75 -17.31 -10.07
CA LYS A 94 2.79 -16.77 -8.70
C LYS A 94 4.21 -16.38 -8.28
N GLU A 95 5.20 -17.18 -8.66
CA GLU A 95 6.61 -16.91 -8.32
C GLU A 95 7.12 -15.63 -8.99
N ASP A 96 6.61 -15.32 -10.19
CA ASP A 96 6.92 -14.06 -10.89
C ASP A 96 6.33 -12.85 -10.17
N GLN A 97 5.27 -13.02 -9.40
CA GLN A 97 4.69 -11.97 -8.55
C GLN A 97 5.51 -11.79 -7.27
N GLU A 98 5.92 -12.90 -6.63
CA GLU A 98 6.64 -12.91 -5.34
C GLU A 98 8.11 -12.46 -5.44
N ILE A 99 8.89 -12.96 -6.41
CA ILE A 99 10.33 -12.61 -6.55
C ILE A 99 10.50 -11.14 -6.92
N ARG A 100 9.58 -10.60 -7.73
CA ARG A 100 9.59 -9.18 -8.12
C ARG A 100 9.21 -8.26 -6.96
N PHE A 101 8.38 -8.73 -6.01
CA PHE A 101 7.98 -8.00 -4.80
C PHE A 101 9.13 -7.83 -3.79
N ILE A 102 9.93 -8.88 -3.55
CA ILE A 102 11.02 -8.85 -2.54
C ILE A 102 12.16 -7.90 -2.96
N ALA A 103 12.44 -7.80 -4.26
CA ALA A 103 13.47 -6.90 -4.77
C ALA A 103 13.02 -5.42 -4.91
N THR A 104 11.73 -5.13 -4.71
CA THR A 104 11.13 -3.80 -4.95
C THR A 104 10.46 -3.18 -3.74
N SER A 105 10.33 -3.88 -2.61
CA SER A 105 9.49 -3.41 -1.50
C SER A 105 9.94 -2.06 -0.94
N GLU A 106 11.24 -1.84 -0.71
CA GLU A 106 11.74 -0.58 -0.13
C GLU A 106 11.57 0.61 -1.09
N GLU A 107 11.86 0.41 -2.37
CA GLU A 107 11.65 1.41 -3.41
C GLU A 107 10.16 1.79 -3.52
N VAL A 108 9.28 0.78 -3.56
CA VAL A 108 7.84 0.99 -3.64
C VAL A 108 7.32 1.72 -2.41
N PHE A 109 7.73 1.30 -1.20
CA PHE A 109 7.35 2.02 0.03
C PHE A 109 7.82 3.46 0.00
N THR A 110 9.02 3.73 -0.52
CA THR A 110 9.54 5.09 -0.65
C THR A 110 8.64 5.93 -1.55
N ILE A 111 8.27 5.44 -2.73
CA ILE A 111 7.39 6.15 -3.66
C ILE A 111 6.01 6.37 -3.05
N LEU A 112 5.39 5.32 -2.49
CA LEU A 112 4.06 5.42 -1.87
C LEU A 112 4.08 6.37 -0.66
N ASN A 113 5.15 6.41 0.13
CA ASN A 113 5.27 7.32 1.26
C ASN A 113 5.39 8.79 0.83
N LYS A 114 6.08 9.08 -0.28
CA LYS A 114 6.11 10.44 -0.85
C LYS A 114 4.69 10.91 -1.20
N LEU A 115 3.92 10.08 -1.89
CA LEU A 115 2.56 10.40 -2.30
C LEU A 115 1.60 10.51 -1.10
N ASN A 116 1.71 9.60 -0.13
CA ASN A 116 0.98 9.70 1.14
C ASN A 116 1.30 11.02 1.84
N LYS A 117 2.58 11.35 2.02
CA LYS A 117 2.98 12.60 2.67
C LYS A 117 2.37 13.81 1.96
N HIS A 118 2.45 13.85 0.64
CA HIS A 118 1.83 14.92 -0.14
C HIS A 118 0.33 15.06 0.14
N LEU A 119 -0.44 13.95 0.14
CA LEU A 119 -1.87 13.98 0.41
C LEU A 119 -2.20 14.35 1.87
N TYR A 120 -1.39 13.89 2.82
CA TYR A 120 -1.50 14.26 4.23
C TYR A 120 -1.32 15.76 4.42
N ASP A 121 -0.28 16.34 3.80
CA ASP A 121 0.00 17.76 3.84
C ASP A 121 -1.11 18.57 3.12
N LYS A 122 -1.50 18.14 1.91
CA LYS A 122 -2.54 18.79 1.08
C LYS A 122 -3.89 18.94 1.80
N TYR A 123 -4.28 17.93 2.59
CA TYR A 123 -5.57 17.90 3.27
C TYR A 123 -5.47 18.07 4.80
N ASN A 124 -4.26 18.31 5.32
CA ASN A 124 -3.96 18.38 6.76
C ASN A 124 -4.60 17.20 7.53
N LEU A 125 -4.35 15.98 7.01
CA LEU A 125 -5.06 14.78 7.44
C LEU A 125 -4.81 14.41 8.91
N ASP A 126 -3.65 14.78 9.46
CA ASP A 126 -3.29 14.52 10.86
C ASP A 126 -4.28 15.18 11.84
N THR A 127 -4.81 16.34 11.48
CA THR A 127 -5.78 17.07 12.32
C THR A 127 -7.21 17.03 11.79
N ASN A 128 -7.43 16.39 10.64
CA ASN A 128 -8.73 16.31 10.00
C ASN A 128 -9.66 15.31 10.71
N LYS A 129 -10.64 15.82 11.46
CA LYS A 129 -11.57 14.98 12.26
C LYS A 129 -12.36 13.97 11.42
N THR A 130 -12.75 14.31 10.20
CA THR A 130 -13.49 13.40 9.31
C THR A 130 -12.60 12.23 8.90
N TRP A 131 -11.35 12.51 8.54
CA TRP A 131 -10.37 11.48 8.21
C TRP A 131 -10.04 10.59 9.42
N GLN A 132 -9.83 11.17 10.60
CA GLN A 132 -9.60 10.42 11.83
C GLN A 132 -10.78 9.49 12.17
N ALA A 133 -12.01 9.96 11.97
CA ALA A 133 -13.20 9.14 12.14
C ALA A 133 -13.27 8.01 11.09
N HIS A 134 -12.93 8.30 9.83
CA HIS A 134 -12.86 7.32 8.76
C HIS A 134 -11.86 6.21 9.09
N ILE A 135 -10.61 6.54 9.45
CA ILE A 135 -9.58 5.56 9.84
C ILE A 135 -10.09 4.68 10.98
N LYS A 136 -10.65 5.28 12.04
CA LYS A 136 -11.13 4.55 13.21
C LYS A 136 -12.23 3.55 12.85
N ASN A 137 -13.20 3.97 12.03
CA ASN A 137 -14.27 3.09 11.58
C ASN A 137 -13.72 1.99 10.66
N TYR A 138 -12.82 2.34 9.74
CA TYR A 138 -12.20 1.42 8.80
C TYR A 138 -11.45 0.30 9.53
N TYR A 139 -10.60 0.62 10.51
CA TYR A 139 -9.90 -0.40 11.30
C TYR A 139 -10.85 -1.24 12.15
N LYS A 140 -11.90 -0.64 12.72
CA LYS A 140 -12.92 -1.39 13.45
C LYS A 140 -13.63 -2.40 12.55
N ASP A 141 -13.90 -2.04 11.30
CA ASP A 141 -14.52 -2.94 10.33
C ASP A 141 -13.57 -4.05 9.88
N LEU A 142 -12.28 -3.76 9.71
CA LEU A 142 -11.26 -4.77 9.41
C LEU A 142 -11.09 -5.79 10.55
N ASP A 143 -11.13 -5.36 11.80
CA ASP A 143 -10.99 -6.25 12.97
C ASP A 143 -12.22 -7.16 13.20
N ARG A 144 -13.33 -6.94 12.48
CA ARG A 144 -14.51 -7.83 12.55
C ARG A 144 -14.34 -9.13 11.75
N TYR A 145 -13.35 -9.19 10.86
CA TYR A 145 -13.09 -10.31 9.95
C TYR A 145 -11.71 -10.92 10.20
#